data_AF-A0A951GEC4-F1
#
_entry.id   AF-A0A951GEC4-F1
#
_cell.length_a   1.000
_cell.length_b   1.000
_cell.length_c   1.000
_cell.angle_alpha   90.00
_cell.angle_beta   90.00
_cell.angle_gamma   90.00
#
_symmetry.space_group_name_H-M   'P 1'
#
loop_
_entity.id
_entity.type
_entity.pdbx_description
1 polymer ?
#
loop_
_entity_poly.entity_id
_entity_poly.type
_entity_poly.pdbx_seq_one_letter_code
_entity_poly.pdbx_strand_id
1 'polypeptide(L)' 'MITRADRTEPDEAEPTVGEADQNSVVDLGRLAWLGTVVVCLIALLILVLQGYYGYAAVTLAVAVAAGINLL' A
#
# COMPACT_ATOMS: atom_id res chain seq x y z
N MET A 1 30.43 -29.67 46.83
CA MET A 1 29.03 -29.43 47.23
C MET A 1 28.65 -28.05 46.70
N ILE A 2 27.97 -28.02 45.55
CA ILE A 2 26.52 -27.70 45.39
C ILE A 2 26.34 -26.17 45.33
N THR A 3 25.71 -25.54 44.34
CA THR A 3 25.05 -26.02 43.12
C THR A 3 24.91 -24.83 42.16
N ARG A 4 25.03 -25.10 40.86
CA ARG A 4 24.50 -24.27 39.78
C ARG A 4 22.98 -24.20 39.91
N ALA A 5 22.44 -23.05 40.30
CA ALA A 5 21.10 -22.64 39.90
C ALA A 5 21.35 -21.35 39.09
N ASP A 6 21.43 -21.38 37.76
CA ASP A 6 20.30 -21.70 36.89
C ASP A 6 18.99 -21.20 37.51
N ARG A 7 18.95 -19.89 37.79
CA ARG A 7 17.68 -19.19 37.70
C ARG A 7 17.50 -18.86 36.23
N THR A 8 16.99 -19.85 35.50
CA THR A 8 16.11 -19.59 34.37
C THR A 8 14.99 -18.73 34.94
N GLU A 9 15.03 -17.42 34.70
CA GLU A 9 13.80 -16.64 34.80
C GLU A 9 12.95 -17.07 33.60
N PRO A 10 11.77 -17.69 33.85
CA PRO A 10 10.90 -18.11 32.78
C PRO A 10 10.48 -16.87 32.00
N ASP A 11 10.71 -16.91 30.69
CA ASP A 11 9.72 -16.55 29.68
C ASP A 11 8.76 -15.44 30.14
N GLU A 12 9.27 -14.21 30.29
CA GLU A 12 8.43 -13.03 30.21
C GLU A 12 8.05 -12.84 28.74
N ALA A 13 7.27 -13.79 28.26
CA ALA A 13 6.33 -13.58 27.19
C ALA A 13 5.34 -12.51 27.67
N GLU A 14 5.70 -11.24 27.52
CA GLU A 14 4.73 -10.16 27.35
C GLU A 14 4.61 -9.82 25.86
N PRO A 15 3.89 -10.62 25.04
CA PRO A 15 3.46 -10.17 23.73
C PRO A 15 2.05 -9.58 23.85
N THR A 16 1.86 -8.45 24.53
CA THR A 16 0.51 -7.86 24.63
C THR A 16 0.49 -6.34 24.59
N VAL A 17 1.10 -5.76 23.56
CA VAL A 17 0.27 -4.91 22.70
C VAL A 17 0.47 -5.47 21.32
N GLY A 18 -0.46 -6.33 20.91
CA GLY A 18 -0.77 -6.40 19.49
C GLY A 18 -1.09 -4.97 19.12
N GLU A 19 -0.10 -4.28 18.54
CA GLU A 19 -0.28 -3.08 17.75
C GLU A 19 -1.23 -3.55 16.66
N ALA A 20 -2.52 -3.53 17.00
CA ALA A 20 -3.57 -3.82 16.07
C ALA A 20 -3.27 -2.85 14.96
N ASP A 21 -2.84 -3.41 13.83
CA ASP A 21 -2.68 -2.73 12.58
C ASP A 21 -4.07 -2.18 12.24
N GLN A 22 -4.45 -1.07 12.87
CA GLN A 22 -5.77 -0.46 12.67
C GLN A 22 -5.84 0.18 11.27
N ASN A 23 -4.74 0.12 10.53
CA ASN A 23 -4.65 0.38 9.09
C ASN A 23 -5.00 -0.83 8.21
N SER A 24 -5.44 -1.96 8.79
CA SER A 24 -5.84 -3.16 8.03
C SER A 24 -7.07 -2.97 7.14
N VAL A 25 -7.83 -1.87 7.26
CA VAL A 25 -9.10 -1.70 6.52
C VAL A 25 -8.90 -1.01 5.16
N VAL A 26 -7.94 -0.08 5.04
CA VAL A 26 -7.43 0.46 3.76
C VAL A 26 -6.16 1.25 4.05
N ASP A 27 -5.05 0.84 3.47
CA ASP A 27 -3.86 1.68 3.41
C ASP A 27 -4.23 3.00 2.70
N LEU A 28 -4.24 4.11 3.45
CA LEU A 28 -4.65 5.42 2.94
C LEU A 28 -3.84 5.85 1.72
N GLY A 29 -2.55 5.46 1.68
CA GLY A 29 -1.68 5.69 0.53
C GLY A 29 -2.18 4.90 -0.68
N ARG A 30 -2.44 3.61 -0.50
CA ARG A 30 -2.99 2.74 -1.54
C ARG A 30 -4.34 3.24 -2.08
N LEU A 31 -5.20 3.80 -1.23
CA LEU A 31 -6.47 4.39 -1.68
C LEU A 31 -6.24 5.67 -2.53
N ALA A 32 -5.30 6.53 -2.14
CA ALA A 32 -4.96 7.72 -2.91
C ALA A 32 -4.39 7.38 -4.30
N TRP A 33 -3.51 6.38 -4.37
CA TRP A 33 -2.99 5.87 -5.63
C TRP A 33 -4.07 5.22 -6.49
N LEU A 34 -5.01 4.47 -5.89
CA LEU A 34 -6.15 3.89 -6.61
C LEU A 34 -7.04 4.99 -7.21
N GLY A 35 -7.35 6.04 -6.44
CA GLY A 35 -8.09 7.20 -6.94
C GLY A 35 -7.40 7.87 -8.12
N THR A 36 -6.07 8.00 -8.06
CA THR A 36 -5.25 8.56 -9.15
C THR A 36 -5.34 7.73 -10.42
N VAL A 37 -5.23 6.39 -10.32
CA VAL A 37 -5.40 5.48 -11.46
C VAL A 37 -6.77 5.65 -12.08
N VAL A 38 -7.84 5.66 -11.27
CA VAL A 38 -9.22 5.81 -11.75
C VAL A 38 -9.42 7.12 -12.51
N VAL A 39 -8.96 8.24 -11.94
CA VAL A 39 -9.06 9.55 -12.59
C VAL A 39 -8.27 9.58 -13.90
N CYS A 40 -7.06 9.01 -13.93
CA CYS A 40 -6.26 8.94 -15.16
C CYS A 40 -6.94 8.08 -16.23
N LEU A 41 -7.56 6.95 -15.87
CA LEU A 41 -8.27 6.12 -16.84
C LEU A 41 -9.52 6.81 -17.41
N ILE A 42 -10.26 7.56 -16.58
CA ILE A 42 -11.39 8.38 -17.05
C ILE A 42 -10.90 9.45 -18.02
N ALA A 43 -9.85 10.20 -17.65
CA ALA A 43 -9.27 11.22 -18.51
C ALA A 43 -8.76 10.61 -19.84
N LEU A 44 -8.02 9.50 -19.77
CA LEU A 44 -7.56 8.76 -20.95
C LEU A 44 -8.72 8.40 -21.88
N LEU A 45 -9.81 7.85 -21.33
CA LEU A 45 -10.99 7.49 -22.12
C LEU A 45 -11.58 8.72 -22.83
N ILE A 46 -11.74 9.84 -22.11
CA ILE A 46 -12.22 11.10 -22.69
C ILE A 46 -11.31 11.56 -23.83
N LEU A 47 -9.99 11.57 -23.60
CA LEU A 47 -9.01 12.04 -24.58
C LEU A 47 -8.99 11.20 -25.84
N VAL A 48 -9.09 9.87 -25.72
CA VAL A 48 -9.17 8.95 -26.86
C VAL A 48 -10.44 9.21 -27.67
N LEU A 49 -11.59 9.39 -27.01
CA LEU A 49 -12.86 9.70 -27.67
C LEU A 49 -12.84 11.06 -28.39
N GLN A 50 -12.04 12.00 -27.90
CA GLN A 50 -11.83 13.31 -28.53
C GLN A 50 -10.71 13.33 -29.58
N GLY A 51 -10.00 12.20 -29.78
CA GLY A 51 -8.89 12.12 -30.74
C GLY A 51 -7.60 12.84 -30.31
N TYR A 52 -7.48 13.24 -29.04
CA TYR A 52 -6.27 13.88 -28.49
C TYR A 52 -5.22 12.85 -28.07
N TYR A 53 -4.73 12.06 -29.03
CA TYR A 53 -3.84 10.93 -28.78
C TYR A 53 -2.52 11.30 -28.10
N GLY A 54 -1.98 12.50 -28.36
CA GLY A 54 -0.73 12.97 -27.74
C GLY A 54 -0.84 13.06 -26.22
N TYR A 55 -1.92 13.66 -25.73
CA TYR A 55 -2.18 13.73 -24.29
C TYR A 55 -2.67 12.38 -23.75
N ALA A 56 -3.41 11.59 -24.53
CA ALA A 56 -3.86 10.26 -24.14
C ALA A 56 -2.69 9.34 -23.78
N ALA A 57 -1.64 9.33 -24.60
CA ALA A 57 -0.44 8.53 -24.34
C ALA A 57 0.24 8.94 -23.02
N VAL A 58 0.33 10.24 -22.73
CA VAL A 58 0.88 10.75 -21.47
C VAL A 58 0.00 10.35 -20.28
N THR A 59 -1.32 10.51 -20.38
CA THR A 59 -2.26 10.12 -19.32
C THR A 59 -2.22 8.62 -19.04
N LEU A 60 -2.07 7.79 -20.09
CA LEU A 60 -1.87 6.35 -19.94
C LEU A 60 -0.57 6.02 -19.21
N ALA A 61 0.54 6.69 -19.55
CA ALA A 61 1.82 6.49 -18.87
C ALA A 61 1.72 6.81 -17.37
N VAL A 62 1.03 7.90 -17.01
CA VAL A 62 0.76 8.26 -15.61
C VAL A 62 -0.10 7.20 -14.92
N ALA A 63 -1.16 6.71 -15.58
CA ALA A 63 -2.02 5.65 -15.03
C ALA A 63 -1.23 4.37 -14.74
N VAL A 64 -0.33 3.96 -15.64
CA VAL A 64 0.54 2.79 -15.46
C VAL A 64 1.53 3.01 -14.31
N ALA A 65 2.18 4.17 -14.23
CA ALA A 65 3.12 4.49 -13.15
C ALA A 65 2.42 4.46 -11.77
N ALA A 66 1.24 5.06 -11.67
CA ALA A 66 0.43 5.03 -10.45
C ALA A 66 -0.06 3.61 -10.13
N GLY A 67 -0.39 2.81 -11.14
CA GLY A 67 -0.77 1.40 -10.99
C GLY A 67 0.36 0.50 -10.50
N ILE A 68 1.59 0.73 -10.96
CA ILE A 68 2.78 0.04 -10.45
C ILE A 68 3.01 0.36 -8.98
N ASN A 69 2.71 1.59 -8.54
CA ASN A 69 2.84 1.97 -7.13
C ASN A 69 1.84 1.22 -6.20
N LEU A 70 0.80 0.61 -6.76
CA LEU A 70 -0.22 -0.15 -6.02
C LEU A 70 0.07 -1.66 -5.90
N LEU A 71 1.04 -2.16 -6.67
CA LEU A 71 1.48 -3.57 -6.72
C LEU A 71 2.54 -3.83 -5.66
#